data_AF-A0A673Z867-F1
#
_entry.id   AF-A0A673Z867-F1
#
_cell.length_a   1.000
_cell.length_b   1.000
_cell.length_c   1.000
_cell.angle_alpha   90.00
_cell.angle_beta   90.00
_cell.angle_gamma   90.00
#
_symmetry.space_group_name_H-M   'P 1'
#
loop_
_entity.id
_entity.type
_entity.pdbx_description
1 polymer ?
#
loop_
_entity_poly.entity_id
_entity_poly.type
_entity_poly.pdbx_seq_one_letter_code
_entity_poly.pdbx_strand_id
1 'polypeptide(L)'
;MREIFQTCSYFSHLSSVMKHISLRRFNNVTGLSSLPQLSSCHAVLSTQLADAMMFPITQFKERDLKAHVVIVITTHAIFLSTDHDMAINRYSRLSKRRDNEKVKGEVMEDVYTSRKKHHQTMMHYFLALNTLQYKKKIAILEPLLGYMQAQISFFKLGSENLTQQWEDFLTNIGTSVQNVRREMDGEVDVMQQTIQDLEQASDLLYMPDPDPSQVPVNRNLTRKAGYLNRRNKTGLVSSSWDRQYFFTQGGNLMGQARGHVAGGLVMDIDNCSVMAVDCEDRRFCFQITSFDGKKIYLSENPEEIAARVNQSALEAVTPSPSFQQRHESMRPSTQGRSRAARTSSVSSAGSETASPALSVLSLDSLVAPDTPIQFDIISPVSEEYAGQAKAAGQGRRTNPFGESGDTPPEASEDSILHQLFIVRFLGSMEVKNADSSDVIYETMRQILAARAIHNIFRMTESHLLVTCECLKLIDPQTQVTRLRFPLSSVVVCSSHQENKRLFGFVLQTAEGRVDGRPVTVCYIFESNNDGEKICDSVGLAKQIAFHSEMDRKATEKKEEQDKAKEKQQEELSKQKQIEKDLEEQSRLIAASSRPTPPAPSADGQFLVLSKSQSEDSEAGVEGREKGESEA
;
A
#
# COMPACT_ATOMS: atom_id res chain seq x y z
N MET A 1 14.11 39.52 0.51
CA MET A 1 14.44 38.23 1.17
C MET A 1 13.20 37.43 1.54
N ARG A 2 12.21 37.98 2.26
CA ARG A 2 10.93 37.27 2.54
C ARG A 2 10.22 36.80 1.26
N GLU A 3 10.10 37.66 0.27
CA GLU A 3 9.50 37.30 -1.03
C GLU A 3 10.30 36.22 -1.76
N ILE A 4 11.63 36.26 -1.73
CA ILE A 4 12.49 35.21 -2.33
C ILE A 4 12.26 33.86 -1.64
N PHE A 5 12.23 33.82 -0.30
CA PHE A 5 11.92 32.60 0.45
C PHE A 5 10.51 32.07 0.18
N GLN A 6 9.54 32.98 0.01
CA GLN A 6 8.16 32.63 -0.32
C GLN A 6 8.07 32.07 -1.75
N THR A 7 8.83 32.63 -2.69
CA THR A 7 8.94 32.13 -4.06
C THR A 7 9.64 30.76 -4.09
N CYS A 8 10.75 30.57 -3.36
CA CYS A 8 11.43 29.26 -3.26
C CYS A 8 10.53 28.19 -2.61
N SER A 9 9.76 28.55 -1.59
CA SER A 9 8.79 27.65 -0.96
C SER A 9 7.66 27.29 -1.93
N TYR A 10 7.18 28.25 -2.71
CA TYR A 10 6.19 28.01 -3.77
C TYR A 10 6.74 27.09 -4.87
N PHE A 11 7.99 27.27 -5.31
CA PHE A 11 8.63 26.41 -6.30
C PHE A 11 8.94 24.99 -5.78
N SER A 12 9.34 24.86 -4.51
CA SER A 12 9.46 23.56 -3.83
C SER A 12 8.13 22.82 -3.77
N HIS A 13 7.05 23.54 -3.44
CA HIS A 13 5.70 22.99 -3.40
C HIS A 13 5.17 22.66 -4.79
N LEU A 14 5.43 23.50 -5.80
CA LEU A 14 5.09 23.22 -7.21
C LEU A 14 5.88 22.04 -7.77
N SER A 15 7.15 21.89 -7.42
CA SER A 15 7.99 20.75 -7.82
C SER A 15 7.48 19.44 -7.21
N SER A 16 7.08 19.48 -5.92
CA SER A 16 6.47 18.33 -5.25
C SER A 16 5.10 17.98 -5.84
N VAL A 17 4.27 18.98 -6.13
CA VAL A 17 2.94 18.82 -6.73
C VAL A 17 3.03 18.35 -8.19
N MET A 18 3.97 18.87 -9.00
CA MET A 18 4.20 18.41 -10.37
C MET A 18 4.81 17.00 -10.42
N LYS A 19 5.71 16.65 -9.48
CA LYS A 19 6.15 15.24 -9.30
C LYS A 19 4.97 14.33 -8.98
N HIS A 20 4.05 14.76 -8.10
CA HIS A 20 2.87 13.98 -7.76
C HIS A 20 1.82 13.87 -8.88
N ILE A 21 1.64 14.91 -9.70
CA ILE A 21 0.64 14.96 -10.77
C ILE A 21 1.15 14.26 -12.05
N SER A 22 2.42 14.43 -12.43
CA SER A 22 3.00 13.79 -13.63
C SER A 22 3.19 12.27 -13.48
N LEU A 23 3.43 11.77 -12.27
CA LEU A 23 3.63 10.32 -12.05
C LEU A 23 2.33 9.52 -11.93
N ARG A 24 1.19 10.13 -11.53
CA ARG A 24 -0.01 9.38 -11.12
C ARG A 24 -1.15 9.28 -12.13
N ARG A 25 -1.21 10.11 -13.18
CA ARG A 25 -2.42 10.15 -14.05
C ARG A 25 -2.26 9.74 -15.50
N PHE A 26 -1.05 9.60 -16.02
CA PHE A 26 -0.86 9.35 -17.46
C PHE A 26 -0.18 8.01 -17.79
N ASN A 27 0.40 7.30 -16.82
CA ASN A 27 1.21 6.10 -17.05
C ASN A 27 0.44 4.79 -17.35
N ASN A 28 -0.90 4.86 -17.43
CA ASN A 28 -1.78 3.71 -17.64
C ASN A 28 -2.46 3.69 -19.02
N VAL A 29 -2.09 4.60 -19.93
CA VAL A 29 -2.49 4.52 -21.34
C VAL A 29 -1.32 3.91 -22.12
N THR A 30 -1.57 2.75 -22.72
CA THR A 30 -0.63 1.84 -23.39
C THR A 30 0.04 2.39 -24.67
N GLY A 31 0.38 3.68 -24.70
CA GLY A 31 1.18 4.26 -25.78
C GLY A 31 2.03 5.47 -25.40
N LEU A 32 2.16 5.79 -24.11
CA LEU A 32 3.05 6.86 -23.63
C LEU A 32 4.40 6.31 -23.19
N SER A 33 5.16 5.71 -24.10
CA SER A 33 6.56 5.32 -23.88
C SER A 33 7.48 6.51 -23.51
N SER A 34 6.99 7.75 -23.67
CA SER A 34 7.70 9.00 -23.42
C SER A 34 7.34 9.71 -22.09
N LEU A 35 6.32 9.27 -21.34
CA LEU A 35 6.07 9.79 -19.98
C LEU A 35 7.22 9.55 -19.00
N PRO A 36 7.87 8.37 -18.99
CA PRO A 36 9.08 8.16 -18.19
C PRO A 36 10.18 9.15 -18.58
N GLN A 37 10.26 9.55 -19.85
CA GLN A 37 11.24 10.53 -20.33
C GLN A 37 10.91 11.93 -19.79
N LEU A 38 9.66 12.37 -19.82
CA LEU A 38 9.24 13.65 -19.22
C LEU A 38 9.45 13.65 -17.69
N SER A 39 9.13 12.54 -17.03
CA SER A 39 9.40 12.36 -15.60
C SER A 39 10.91 12.42 -15.30
N SER A 40 11.75 11.86 -16.17
CA SER A 40 13.21 11.94 -16.08
C SER A 40 13.69 13.39 -16.23
N CYS A 41 13.18 14.16 -17.20
CA CYS A 41 13.47 15.58 -17.35
C CYS A 41 13.17 16.37 -16.06
N HIS A 42 12.00 16.11 -15.44
CA HIS A 42 11.63 16.74 -14.17
C HIS A 42 12.49 16.28 -12.98
N ALA A 43 12.92 15.03 -12.95
CA ALA A 43 13.84 14.53 -11.93
C ALA A 43 15.19 15.27 -12.00
N VAL A 44 15.75 15.39 -13.20
CA VAL A 44 17.00 16.13 -13.45
C VAL A 44 16.87 17.60 -13.05
N LEU A 45 15.79 18.27 -13.48
CA LEU A 45 15.52 19.66 -13.09
C LEU A 45 15.45 19.81 -11.56
N SER A 46 14.74 18.89 -10.87
CA SER A 46 14.60 18.96 -9.42
C SER A 46 15.94 18.80 -8.70
N THR A 47 16.83 17.92 -9.16
CA THR A 47 18.16 17.76 -8.57
C THR A 47 18.99 19.02 -8.79
N GLN A 48 19.00 19.57 -10.01
CA GLN A 48 19.72 20.81 -10.31
C GLN A 48 19.20 22.00 -9.48
N LEU A 49 17.88 22.11 -9.26
CA LEU A 49 17.33 23.15 -8.37
C LEU A 49 17.70 22.94 -6.90
N ALA A 50 17.77 21.69 -6.42
CA ALA A 50 18.21 21.42 -5.06
C ALA A 50 19.66 21.88 -4.85
N ASP A 51 20.56 21.53 -5.76
CA ASP A 51 21.99 21.77 -5.61
C ASP A 51 22.41 23.20 -5.96
N ALA A 52 21.87 23.77 -7.05
CA ALA A 52 22.31 25.07 -7.56
C ALA A 52 21.50 26.26 -7.04
N MET A 53 20.30 26.03 -6.50
CA MET A 53 19.43 27.10 -5.98
C MET A 53 19.15 26.95 -4.49
N MET A 54 18.67 25.78 -4.04
CA MET A 54 18.25 25.60 -2.64
C MET A 54 19.44 25.46 -1.68
N PHE A 55 20.51 24.78 -2.08
CA PHE A 55 21.68 24.61 -1.24
C PHE A 55 22.39 25.94 -0.91
N PRO A 56 22.74 26.82 -1.88
CA PRO A 56 23.45 28.07 -1.57
C PRO A 56 22.60 29.03 -0.71
N ILE A 57 21.30 29.15 -0.96
CA ILE A 57 20.42 30.02 -0.16
C ILE A 57 20.24 29.49 1.28
N THR A 58 20.17 28.17 1.43
CA THR A 58 20.08 27.52 2.76
C THR A 58 21.40 27.66 3.52
N GLN A 59 22.53 27.48 2.84
CA GLN A 59 23.86 27.67 3.41
C GLN A 59 24.07 29.12 3.88
N PHE A 60 23.68 30.11 3.09
CA PHE A 60 23.74 31.52 3.50
C PHE A 60 22.89 31.79 4.75
N LYS A 61 21.68 31.22 4.83
CA LYS A 61 20.81 31.38 6.00
C LYS A 61 21.40 30.73 7.25
N GLU A 62 21.79 29.46 7.18
CA GLU A 62 22.19 28.71 8.38
C GLU A 62 23.64 28.99 8.78
N ARG A 63 24.56 29.16 7.83
CA ARG A 63 25.96 29.46 8.12
C ARG A 63 26.21 30.95 8.25
N ASP A 64 25.86 31.76 7.23
CA ASP A 64 26.28 33.16 7.21
C ASP A 64 25.42 34.08 8.09
N LEU A 65 24.10 33.87 8.15
CA LEU A 65 23.22 34.65 9.02
C LEU A 65 23.21 34.12 10.46
N LYS A 66 23.08 32.80 10.66
CA LYS A 66 22.96 32.18 11.99
C LYS A 66 24.32 31.95 12.68
N ALA A 67 25.28 31.31 12.02
CA ALA A 67 26.52 30.87 12.66
C ALA A 67 27.66 31.91 12.62
N HIS A 68 27.78 32.68 11.54
CA HIS A 68 28.98 33.46 11.23
C HIS A 68 28.91 34.93 11.67
N VAL A 69 27.70 35.49 11.86
CA VAL A 69 27.51 36.93 12.13
C VAL A 69 26.44 37.25 13.18
N VAL A 70 25.14 37.14 12.83
CA VAL A 70 24.11 38.11 13.28
C VAL A 70 23.60 37.91 14.72
N ILE A 71 23.92 36.78 15.35
CA ILE A 71 23.49 36.47 16.73
C ILE A 71 24.72 36.29 17.63
N VAL A 72 25.66 35.42 17.27
CA VAL A 72 26.80 35.09 18.15
C VAL A 72 27.71 36.30 18.36
N ILE A 73 28.13 36.98 17.29
CA ILE A 73 29.06 38.11 17.42
C ILE A 73 28.33 39.34 17.95
N THR A 74 27.08 39.59 17.54
CA THR A 74 26.28 40.70 18.08
C THR A 74 26.02 40.54 19.58
N THR A 75 25.58 39.36 20.03
CA THR A 75 25.35 39.08 21.46
C THR A 75 26.67 39.11 22.24
N HIS A 76 27.76 38.56 21.69
CA HIS A 76 29.07 38.60 22.36
C HIS A 76 29.66 40.01 22.42
N ALA A 77 29.49 40.82 21.37
CA ALA A 77 29.91 42.22 21.35
C ALA A 77 29.12 43.06 22.36
N ILE A 78 27.79 42.85 22.46
CA ILE A 78 26.95 43.50 23.48
C ILE A 78 27.39 43.10 24.88
N PHE A 79 27.61 41.80 25.13
CA PHE A 79 28.04 41.30 26.43
C PHE A 79 29.40 41.88 26.85
N LEU A 80 30.40 41.86 25.97
CA LEU A 80 31.72 42.43 26.27
C LEU A 80 31.69 43.96 26.39
N SER A 81 30.76 44.64 25.70
CA SER A 81 30.50 46.06 25.93
C SER A 81 30.00 46.30 27.35
N THR A 82 29.01 45.53 27.80
CA THR A 82 28.48 45.66 29.16
C THR A 82 29.51 45.33 30.24
N ASP A 83 30.37 44.34 30.00
CA ASP A 83 31.46 43.99 30.92
C ASP A 83 32.51 45.12 31.02
N HIS A 84 32.87 45.73 29.89
CA HIS A 84 33.73 46.91 29.88
C HIS A 84 33.09 48.10 30.63
N ASP A 85 31.80 48.35 30.41
CA ASP A 85 31.06 49.40 31.11
C ASP A 85 31.00 49.15 32.62
N MET A 86 30.89 47.91 33.07
CA MET A 86 30.96 47.55 34.49
C MET A 86 32.36 47.79 35.07
N ALA A 87 33.41 47.36 34.37
CA ALA A 87 34.79 47.55 34.80
C ALA A 87 35.16 49.05 34.92
N ILE A 88 34.80 49.86 33.93
CA ILE A 88 35.09 51.30 33.94
C ILE A 88 34.30 52.05 35.04
N ASN A 89 33.08 51.61 35.33
CA ASN A 89 32.28 52.15 36.44
C ASN A 89 32.90 51.81 37.81
N ARG A 90 33.44 50.60 38.00
CA ARG A 90 34.16 50.23 39.22
C ARG A 90 35.42 51.07 39.41
N TYR A 91 36.20 51.24 38.35
CA TYR A 91 37.39 52.11 38.34
C TYR A 91 37.04 53.55 38.72
N SER A 92 35.96 54.09 38.16
CA SER A 92 35.52 55.47 38.40
C SER A 92 35.05 55.72 39.86
N ARG A 93 34.68 54.66 40.59
CA ARG A 93 34.24 54.73 41.99
C ARG A 93 35.39 54.59 43.01
N LEU A 94 36.64 54.44 42.55
CA LEU A 94 37.79 54.36 43.45
C LEU A 94 37.91 55.65 44.29
N SER A 95 38.17 55.48 45.58
CA SER A 95 38.25 56.61 46.52
C SER A 95 39.53 57.42 46.30
N LYS A 96 39.39 58.73 46.13
CA LYS A 96 40.54 59.65 46.07
C LYS A 96 41.22 59.89 47.43
N ARG A 97 40.55 59.56 48.54
CA ARG A 97 41.03 59.85 49.91
C ARG A 97 41.72 58.67 50.59
N ARG A 98 41.38 57.43 50.22
CA ARG A 98 42.00 56.18 50.71
C ARG A 98 42.61 55.48 49.51
N ASP A 99 43.93 55.54 49.37
CA ASP A 99 44.64 54.88 48.27
C ASP A 99 45.07 53.48 48.70
N ASN A 100 44.55 52.45 48.01
CA ASN A 100 44.94 51.06 48.18
C ASN A 100 45.52 50.59 46.85
N GLU A 101 46.85 50.53 46.77
CA GLU A 101 47.56 50.18 45.52
C GLU A 101 47.16 48.82 44.96
N LYS A 102 46.89 47.83 45.83
CA LYS A 102 46.50 46.50 45.40
C LYS A 102 45.14 46.51 44.69
N VAL A 103 44.13 47.14 45.30
CA VAL A 103 42.77 47.26 44.73
C VAL A 103 42.78 48.11 43.46
N LYS A 104 43.61 49.17 43.43
CA LYS A 104 43.77 50.02 42.25
C LYS A 104 44.40 49.26 41.08
N GLY A 105 45.42 48.43 41.34
CA GLY A 105 46.05 47.56 40.35
C GLY A 105 45.08 46.53 39.77
N GLU A 106 44.31 45.84 40.61
CA GLU A 106 43.31 44.86 40.19
C GLU A 106 42.23 45.49 39.30
N VAL A 107 41.65 46.62 39.71
CA VAL A 107 40.59 47.29 38.93
C VAL A 107 41.15 47.92 37.64
N MET A 108 42.42 48.34 37.62
CA MET A 108 43.06 48.83 36.41
C MET A 108 43.31 47.71 35.39
N GLU A 109 43.72 46.53 35.84
CA GLU A 109 43.89 45.35 34.99
C GLU A 109 42.55 44.85 34.43
N ASP A 110 41.48 44.87 35.24
CA ASP A 110 40.11 44.55 34.79
C ASP A 110 39.64 45.50 33.67
N VAL A 111 39.91 46.80 33.78
CA VAL A 111 39.61 47.78 32.72
C VAL A 111 40.45 47.51 31.48
N TYR A 112 41.75 47.22 31.64
CA TYR A 112 42.64 46.92 30.51
C TYR A 112 42.15 45.68 29.72
N THR A 113 41.92 44.57 30.42
CA THR A 113 41.53 43.30 29.81
C THR A 113 40.15 43.37 29.16
N SER A 114 39.15 43.95 29.85
CA SER A 114 37.80 44.14 29.31
C SER A 114 37.80 45.07 28.09
N ARG A 115 38.54 46.19 28.13
CA ARG A 115 38.66 47.12 26.99
C ARG A 115 39.31 46.46 25.79
N LYS A 116 40.40 45.71 26.00
CA LYS A 116 41.12 45.01 24.93
C LYS A 116 40.22 43.97 24.26
N LYS A 117 39.53 43.14 25.05
CA LYS A 117 38.56 42.15 24.54
C LYS A 117 37.42 42.82 23.80
N HIS A 118 36.82 43.86 24.36
CA HIS A 118 35.74 44.60 23.71
C HIS A 118 36.19 45.18 22.36
N HIS A 119 37.35 45.84 22.31
CA HIS A 119 37.88 46.41 21.07
C HIS A 119 38.14 45.33 20.00
N GLN A 120 38.81 44.22 20.36
CA GLN A 120 39.09 43.12 19.42
C GLN A 120 37.80 42.50 18.88
N THR A 121 36.84 42.20 19.74
CA THR A 121 35.54 41.65 19.33
C THR A 121 34.78 42.62 18.42
N MET A 122 34.81 43.92 18.72
CA MET A 122 34.12 44.92 17.90
C MET A 122 34.75 45.05 16.51
N MET A 123 36.07 44.92 16.39
CA MET A 123 36.75 44.87 15.09
C MET A 123 36.31 43.65 14.26
N HIS A 124 36.25 42.47 14.87
CA HIS A 124 35.74 41.27 14.20
C HIS A 124 34.27 41.39 13.81
N TYR A 125 33.46 42.05 14.63
CA TYR A 125 32.06 42.36 14.31
C TYR A 125 31.93 43.25 13.07
N PHE A 126 32.68 44.35 12.99
CA PHE A 126 32.64 45.24 11.82
C PHE A 126 33.15 44.54 10.56
N LEU A 127 34.21 43.74 10.66
CA LEU A 127 34.67 42.93 9.54
C LEU A 127 33.57 41.98 9.05
N ALA A 128 32.92 41.26 9.96
CA ALA A 128 31.84 40.33 9.65
C ALA A 128 30.65 41.03 8.96
N LEU A 129 30.25 42.21 9.43
CA LEU A 129 29.20 43.02 8.79
C LEU A 129 29.58 43.48 7.38
N ASN A 130 30.83 43.92 7.19
CA ASN A 130 31.31 44.36 5.88
C ASN A 130 31.35 43.18 4.90
N THR A 131 31.85 42.02 5.32
CA THR A 131 31.80 40.78 4.52
C THR A 131 30.35 40.38 4.18
N LEU A 132 29.41 40.54 5.12
CA LEU A 132 28.01 40.22 4.90
C LEU A 132 27.37 41.08 3.79
N GLN A 133 27.81 42.33 3.60
CA GLN A 133 27.33 43.19 2.50
C GLN A 133 27.64 42.63 1.11
N TYR A 134 28.71 41.86 0.98
CA TYR A 134 29.05 41.18 -0.27
C TYR A 134 28.39 39.80 -0.34
N LYS A 135 28.43 39.02 0.75
CA LYS A 135 27.78 37.70 0.81
C LYS A 135 26.29 37.76 0.51
N LYS A 136 25.57 38.81 0.94
CA LYS A 136 24.14 38.98 0.59
C LYS A 136 23.90 39.12 -0.92
N LYS A 137 24.83 39.72 -1.66
CA LYS A 137 24.72 39.87 -3.12
C LYS A 137 24.93 38.52 -3.80
N ILE A 138 25.97 37.80 -3.39
CA ILE A 138 26.29 36.45 -3.89
C ILE A 138 25.11 35.50 -3.61
N ALA A 139 24.60 35.49 -2.39
CA ALA A 139 23.49 34.63 -1.96
C ALA A 139 22.16 34.87 -2.68
N ILE A 140 22.02 35.97 -3.43
CA ILE A 140 20.87 36.23 -4.30
C ILE A 140 21.19 35.85 -5.75
N LEU A 141 22.35 36.29 -6.26
CA LEU A 141 22.72 36.10 -7.66
C LEU A 141 23.03 34.65 -7.99
N GLU A 142 23.70 33.91 -7.10
CA GLU A 142 24.11 32.53 -7.32
C GLU A 142 22.90 31.57 -7.44
N PRO A 143 21.90 31.58 -6.53
CA PRO A 143 20.69 30.78 -6.72
C PRO A 143 19.89 31.13 -7.98
N LEU A 144 19.81 32.42 -8.34
CA LEU A 144 19.12 32.87 -9.56
C LEU A 144 19.82 32.35 -10.82
N LEU A 145 21.15 32.43 -10.85
CA LEU A 145 21.94 31.88 -11.94
C LEU A 145 21.73 30.35 -12.07
N GLY A 146 21.81 29.63 -10.95
CA GLY A 146 21.57 28.19 -10.90
C GLY A 146 20.18 27.81 -11.39
N TYR A 147 19.15 28.55 -10.97
CA TYR A 147 17.77 28.37 -11.46
C TYR A 147 17.67 28.55 -12.97
N MET A 148 18.21 29.65 -13.51
CA MET A 148 18.11 29.95 -14.95
C MET A 148 18.82 28.89 -15.80
N GLN A 149 20.00 28.42 -15.36
CA GLN A 149 20.73 27.33 -16.04
C GLN A 149 19.97 26.01 -16.00
N ALA A 150 19.33 25.69 -14.86
CA ALA A 150 18.51 24.50 -14.72
C ALA A 150 17.29 24.52 -15.65
N GLN A 151 16.62 25.67 -15.76
CA GLN A 151 15.50 25.86 -16.69
C GLN A 151 15.91 25.70 -18.15
N ILE A 152 17.03 26.31 -18.57
CA ILE A 152 17.55 26.15 -19.95
C ILE A 152 17.81 24.67 -20.26
N SER A 153 18.43 23.95 -19.32
CA SER A 153 18.72 22.53 -19.49
C SER A 153 17.46 21.68 -19.57
N PHE A 154 16.45 21.98 -18.74
CA PHE A 154 15.16 21.31 -18.77
C PHE A 154 14.43 21.48 -20.11
N PHE A 155 14.36 22.71 -20.64
CA PHE A 155 13.67 22.95 -21.92
C PHE A 155 14.39 22.32 -23.10
N LYS A 156 15.73 22.31 -23.11
CA LYS A 156 16.51 21.61 -24.15
C LYS A 156 16.23 20.09 -24.12
N LEU A 157 16.39 19.48 -22.95
CA LEU A 157 16.15 18.05 -22.77
C LEU A 157 14.68 17.68 -23.05
N GLY A 158 13.74 18.54 -22.69
CA GLY A 158 12.33 18.39 -23.04
C GLY A 158 12.11 18.41 -24.55
N SER A 159 12.64 19.41 -25.25
CA SER A 159 12.46 19.56 -26.70
C SER A 159 13.09 18.42 -27.52
N GLU A 160 14.18 17.83 -27.04
CA GLU A 160 14.81 16.67 -27.69
C GLU A 160 13.98 15.39 -27.52
N ASN A 161 13.25 15.27 -26.41
CA ASN A 161 12.41 14.10 -26.12
C ASN A 161 10.96 14.23 -26.63
N LEU A 162 10.45 15.46 -26.79
CA LEU A 162 9.14 15.77 -27.38
C LEU A 162 9.25 15.82 -28.91
N THR A 163 9.41 14.65 -29.52
CA THR A 163 9.58 14.48 -30.97
C THR A 163 8.23 14.36 -31.71
N GLN A 164 8.28 14.37 -33.05
CA GLN A 164 7.14 14.10 -33.94
C GLN A 164 6.31 12.87 -33.55
N GLN A 165 6.95 11.86 -32.93
CA GLN A 165 6.29 10.65 -32.45
C GLN A 165 5.22 10.94 -31.39
N TRP A 166 5.38 11.98 -30.55
CA TRP A 166 4.34 12.42 -29.61
C TRP A 166 3.12 12.98 -30.35
N GLU A 167 3.34 13.78 -31.38
CA GLU A 167 2.28 14.43 -32.15
C GLU A 167 1.46 13.38 -32.92
N ASP A 168 2.14 12.42 -33.55
CA ASP A 168 1.51 11.32 -34.26
C ASP A 168 0.70 10.44 -33.29
N PHE A 169 1.27 10.15 -32.11
CA PHE A 169 0.59 9.41 -31.06
C PHE A 169 -0.67 10.13 -30.53
N LEU A 170 -0.58 11.43 -30.26
CA LEU A 170 -1.72 12.24 -29.81
C LEU A 170 -2.81 12.30 -30.88
N THR A 171 -2.41 12.37 -32.16
CA THR A 171 -3.35 12.32 -33.28
C THR A 171 -4.08 10.97 -33.34
N ASN A 172 -3.35 9.86 -33.15
CA ASN A 172 -3.94 8.51 -33.12
C ASN A 172 -4.88 8.28 -31.94
N ILE A 173 -4.55 8.79 -30.74
CA ILE A 173 -5.50 8.79 -29.62
C ILE A 173 -6.73 9.63 -29.99
N GLY A 174 -6.52 10.82 -30.57
CA GLY A 174 -7.59 11.71 -30.98
C GLY A 174 -8.60 11.01 -31.88
N THR A 175 -8.14 10.27 -32.89
CA THR A 175 -9.01 9.50 -33.79
C THR A 175 -9.67 8.31 -33.10
N SER A 176 -8.95 7.57 -32.25
CA SER A 176 -9.52 6.46 -31.46
C SER A 176 -10.68 6.92 -30.57
N VAL A 177 -10.51 8.03 -29.84
CA VAL A 177 -11.56 8.61 -29.00
C VAL A 177 -12.79 9.00 -29.84
N GLN A 178 -12.60 9.57 -31.03
CA GLN A 178 -13.72 9.91 -31.91
C GLN A 178 -14.44 8.67 -32.44
N ASN A 179 -13.73 7.57 -32.69
CA ASN A 179 -14.34 6.31 -33.12
C ASN A 179 -15.19 5.69 -32.01
N VAL A 180 -14.66 5.62 -30.78
CA VAL A 180 -15.43 5.11 -29.62
C VAL A 180 -16.67 5.96 -29.36
N ARG A 181 -16.58 7.29 -29.51
CA ARG A 181 -17.75 8.18 -29.41
C ARG A 181 -18.81 7.83 -30.46
N ARG A 182 -18.40 7.66 -31.72
CA ARG A 182 -19.33 7.31 -32.81
C ARG A 182 -20.00 5.95 -32.58
N GLU A 183 -19.25 4.97 -32.09
CA GLU A 183 -19.78 3.64 -31.76
C GLU A 183 -20.78 3.71 -30.60
N MET A 184 -20.43 4.42 -29.52
CA MET A 184 -21.33 4.67 -28.40
C MET A 184 -22.62 5.36 -28.85
N ASP A 185 -22.54 6.42 -29.67
CA ASP A 185 -23.72 7.12 -30.17
C ASP A 185 -24.62 6.18 -31.00
N GLY A 186 -24.03 5.33 -31.84
CA GLY A 186 -24.77 4.32 -32.60
C GLY A 186 -25.45 3.26 -31.72
N GLU A 187 -24.76 2.75 -30.71
CA GLU A 187 -25.32 1.78 -29.75
C GLU A 187 -26.43 2.40 -28.89
N VAL A 188 -26.28 3.67 -28.49
CA VAL A 188 -27.32 4.40 -27.76
C VAL A 188 -28.60 4.54 -28.59
N ASP A 189 -28.49 4.87 -29.89
CA ASP A 189 -29.64 4.96 -30.78
C ASP A 189 -30.37 3.61 -30.92
N VAL A 190 -29.61 2.51 -31.10
CA VAL A 190 -30.16 1.15 -31.18
C VAL A 190 -30.83 0.74 -29.86
N MET A 191 -30.18 1.03 -28.73
CA MET A 191 -30.72 0.73 -27.40
C MET A 191 -31.99 1.53 -27.12
N GLN A 192 -32.03 2.81 -27.53
CA GLN A 192 -33.21 3.65 -27.37
C GLN A 192 -34.40 3.13 -28.19
N GLN A 193 -34.17 2.66 -29.43
CA GLN A 193 -35.22 2.01 -30.21
C GLN A 193 -35.68 0.70 -29.56
N THR A 194 -34.74 -0.12 -29.08
CA THR A 194 -35.04 -1.38 -28.40
C THR A 194 -35.89 -1.17 -27.15
N ILE A 195 -35.61 -0.12 -26.37
CA ILE A 195 -36.40 0.25 -25.19
C ILE A 195 -37.83 0.61 -25.61
N GLN A 196 -38.01 1.44 -26.63
CA GLN A 196 -39.35 1.83 -27.11
C GLN A 196 -40.16 0.62 -27.59
N ASP A 197 -39.53 -0.29 -28.34
CA ASP A 197 -40.17 -1.51 -28.84
C ASP A 197 -40.58 -2.43 -27.66
N LEU A 198 -39.72 -2.57 -26.65
CA LEU A 198 -40.00 -3.38 -25.45
C LEU A 198 -41.10 -2.77 -24.58
N GLU A 199 -41.10 -1.44 -24.38
CA GLU A 199 -42.16 -0.74 -23.65
C GLU A 199 -43.52 -0.95 -24.35
N GLN A 200 -43.57 -0.80 -25.67
CA GLN A 200 -44.79 -1.00 -26.44
C GLN A 200 -45.27 -2.46 -26.41
N ALA A 201 -44.36 -3.43 -26.57
CA ALA A 201 -44.70 -4.85 -26.57
C ALA A 201 -45.12 -5.37 -25.18
N SER A 202 -44.61 -4.75 -24.11
CA SER A 202 -44.85 -5.19 -22.72
C SER A 202 -46.09 -4.56 -22.08
N ASP A 203 -46.72 -3.56 -22.70
CA ASP A 203 -47.81 -2.77 -22.09
C ASP A 203 -48.97 -3.65 -21.56
N LEU A 204 -49.42 -4.62 -22.36
CA LEU A 204 -50.47 -5.58 -21.96
C LEU A 204 -50.01 -6.60 -20.91
N LEU A 205 -48.70 -6.82 -20.77
CA LEU A 205 -48.11 -7.78 -19.83
C LEU A 205 -47.91 -7.17 -18.42
N TYR A 206 -47.96 -5.84 -18.29
CA TYR A 206 -47.98 -5.19 -16.97
C TYR A 206 -49.30 -5.40 -16.23
N MET A 207 -50.38 -5.70 -16.95
CA MET A 207 -51.65 -6.06 -16.33
C MET A 207 -51.53 -7.42 -15.65
N PRO A 208 -51.79 -7.50 -14.33
CA PRO A 208 -51.62 -8.76 -13.60
C PRO A 208 -52.52 -9.89 -14.14
N ASP A 209 -53.79 -9.60 -14.42
CA ASP A 209 -54.75 -10.57 -14.97
C ASP A 209 -55.18 -10.13 -16.38
N PRO A 210 -54.34 -10.34 -17.41
CA PRO A 210 -54.65 -9.90 -18.77
C PRO A 210 -55.77 -10.76 -19.36
N ASP A 211 -56.61 -10.16 -20.20
CA ASP A 211 -57.72 -10.86 -20.86
C ASP A 211 -57.20 -12.11 -21.60
N PRO A 212 -57.72 -13.32 -21.29
CA PRO A 212 -57.34 -14.56 -21.97
C PRO A 212 -57.53 -14.54 -23.49
N SER A 213 -58.38 -13.64 -24.02
CA SER A 213 -58.54 -13.42 -25.46
C SER A 213 -57.34 -12.72 -26.10
N GLN A 214 -56.62 -11.90 -25.32
CA GLN A 214 -55.46 -11.13 -25.75
C GLN A 214 -54.14 -11.86 -25.44
N VAL A 215 -54.08 -12.59 -24.32
CA VAL A 215 -52.90 -13.39 -23.92
C VAL A 215 -53.31 -14.86 -23.70
N PRO A 216 -53.21 -15.73 -24.73
CA PRO A 216 -53.80 -17.06 -24.71
C PRO A 216 -53.07 -18.12 -23.88
N VAL A 217 -53.82 -19.20 -23.61
CA VAL A 217 -53.59 -20.24 -22.60
C VAL A 217 -52.60 -21.35 -23.04
N ASN A 218 -51.29 -21.17 -22.84
CA ASN A 218 -50.33 -22.25 -23.19
C ASN A 218 -50.34 -23.39 -22.15
N ARG A 219 -50.98 -24.51 -22.50
CA ARG A 219 -51.11 -25.73 -21.67
C ARG A 219 -49.99 -26.76 -21.91
N ASN A 220 -49.11 -26.55 -22.88
CA ASN A 220 -48.09 -27.52 -23.30
C ASN A 220 -46.68 -27.14 -22.82
N LEU A 221 -46.58 -26.35 -21.75
CA LEU A 221 -45.31 -25.90 -21.21
C LEU A 221 -44.58 -27.06 -20.52
N THR A 222 -43.40 -27.40 -21.03
CA THR A 222 -42.46 -28.33 -20.37
C THR A 222 -41.52 -27.62 -19.39
N ARG A 223 -41.51 -26.29 -19.43
CA ARG A 223 -40.74 -25.43 -18.53
C ARG A 223 -41.52 -24.17 -18.20
N LYS A 224 -41.40 -23.69 -16.96
CA LYS A 224 -41.96 -22.41 -16.52
C LYS A 224 -41.05 -21.77 -15.47
N ALA A 225 -40.99 -20.45 -15.50
CA ALA A 225 -40.35 -19.64 -14.48
C ALA A 225 -41.23 -18.43 -14.18
N GLY A 226 -41.08 -17.85 -12.99
CA GLY A 226 -41.84 -16.68 -12.56
C GLY A 226 -41.87 -16.52 -11.04
N TYR A 227 -42.38 -15.39 -10.58
CA TYR A 227 -42.50 -15.13 -9.14
C TYR A 227 -43.76 -15.76 -8.55
N LEU A 228 -43.61 -16.49 -7.45
CA LEU A 228 -44.73 -17.02 -6.67
C LEU A 228 -44.57 -16.65 -5.19
N ASN A 229 -45.68 -16.65 -4.46
CA ASN A 229 -45.68 -16.52 -3.01
C ASN A 229 -45.73 -17.91 -2.39
N ARG A 230 -44.76 -18.25 -1.56
CA ARG A 230 -44.71 -19.53 -0.85
C ARG A 230 -45.20 -19.36 0.58
N ARG A 231 -46.13 -20.20 1.01
CA ARG A 231 -46.57 -20.24 2.40
C ARG A 231 -45.51 -20.90 3.28
N ASN A 232 -45.09 -20.21 4.32
CA ASN A 232 -44.23 -20.73 5.37
C ASN A 232 -45.02 -20.79 6.68
N LYS A 233 -45.08 -21.97 7.32
CA LYS A 233 -45.74 -22.12 8.63
C LYS A 233 -44.77 -21.70 9.73
N THR A 234 -45.12 -20.63 10.45
CA THR A 234 -44.33 -20.09 11.57
C THR A 234 -45.04 -20.42 12.88
N GLY A 235 -45.03 -21.71 13.28
CA GLY A 235 -45.66 -22.18 14.52
C GLY A 235 -46.95 -22.99 14.29
N LEU A 236 -47.77 -23.16 15.35
CA LEU A 236 -48.98 -23.99 15.31
C LEU A 236 -50.16 -23.35 14.57
N VAL A 237 -50.24 -22.01 14.52
CA VAL A 237 -51.42 -21.29 13.98
C VAL A 237 -51.05 -20.15 13.01
N SER A 238 -49.82 -19.62 13.06
CA SER A 238 -49.37 -18.54 12.17
C SER A 238 -48.68 -19.05 10.91
N SER A 239 -48.93 -18.38 9.78
CA SER A 239 -48.22 -18.54 8.52
C SER A 239 -47.79 -17.19 7.97
N SER A 240 -46.67 -17.18 7.26
CA SER A 240 -46.23 -16.07 6.41
C SER A 240 -46.24 -16.49 4.93
N TRP A 241 -46.19 -15.51 4.04
CA TRP A 241 -46.11 -15.72 2.59
C TRP A 241 -44.94 -14.93 2.05
N ASP A 242 -43.97 -15.61 1.46
CA ASP A 242 -42.73 -15.00 0.98
C ASP A 242 -42.66 -15.09 -0.55
N ARG A 243 -42.45 -13.94 -1.22
CA ARG A 243 -42.29 -13.86 -2.68
C ARG A 243 -40.90 -14.34 -3.08
N GLN A 244 -40.83 -15.36 -3.93
CA GLN A 244 -39.59 -15.93 -4.44
C GLN A 244 -39.72 -16.23 -5.94
N TYR A 245 -38.61 -16.26 -6.66
CA TYR A 245 -38.58 -16.63 -8.07
C TYR A 245 -38.47 -18.15 -8.18
N PHE A 246 -39.44 -18.79 -8.82
CA PHE A 246 -39.48 -20.24 -9.02
C PHE A 246 -39.21 -20.57 -10.48
N PHE A 247 -38.53 -21.68 -10.73
CA PHE A 247 -38.31 -22.18 -12.09
C PHE A 247 -38.17 -23.70 -12.10
N THR A 248 -38.60 -24.31 -13.20
CA THR A 248 -38.47 -25.76 -13.41
C THR A 248 -37.15 -26.10 -14.09
N GLN A 249 -36.38 -27.03 -13.53
CA GLN A 249 -35.11 -27.49 -14.11
C GLN A 249 -34.95 -29.00 -13.92
N GLY A 250 -34.96 -29.76 -15.02
CA GLY A 250 -34.65 -31.20 -15.01
C GLY A 250 -35.48 -32.01 -14.02
N GLY A 251 -36.82 -31.90 -14.07
CA GLY A 251 -37.71 -32.61 -13.14
C GLY A 251 -37.83 -31.98 -11.75
N ASN A 252 -37.10 -30.89 -11.48
CA ASN A 252 -37.11 -30.23 -10.17
C ASN A 252 -37.79 -28.85 -10.23
N LEU A 253 -38.47 -28.49 -9.15
CA LEU A 253 -38.87 -27.13 -8.84
C LEU A 253 -37.79 -26.46 -7.99
N MET A 254 -37.19 -25.42 -8.56
CA MET A 254 -36.18 -24.59 -7.92
C MET A 254 -36.81 -23.28 -7.41
N GLY A 255 -36.23 -22.70 -6.36
CA GLY A 255 -36.67 -21.45 -5.77
C GLY A 255 -35.48 -20.57 -5.40
N GLN A 256 -35.52 -19.30 -5.80
CA GLN A 256 -34.50 -18.29 -5.54
C GLN A 256 -35.14 -17.08 -4.88
N ALA A 257 -34.68 -16.75 -3.67
CA ALA A 257 -35.09 -15.52 -3.00
C ALA A 257 -34.40 -14.30 -3.64
N ARG A 258 -35.08 -13.14 -3.59
CA ARG A 258 -34.51 -11.87 -4.10
C ARG A 258 -33.22 -11.55 -3.35
N GLY A 259 -32.15 -11.24 -4.10
CA GLY A 259 -30.83 -10.92 -3.54
C GLY A 259 -29.94 -12.15 -3.28
N HIS A 260 -30.43 -13.37 -3.47
CA HIS A 260 -29.58 -14.56 -3.41
C HIS A 260 -28.91 -14.82 -4.76
N VAL A 261 -27.63 -15.19 -4.74
CA VAL A 261 -26.82 -15.45 -5.95
C VAL A 261 -27.26 -16.72 -6.67
N ALA A 262 -27.80 -17.71 -5.95
CA ALA A 262 -28.25 -18.98 -6.54
C ALA A 262 -29.59 -19.45 -5.95
N GLY A 263 -30.36 -20.17 -6.79
CA GLY A 263 -31.59 -20.85 -6.38
C GLY A 263 -31.32 -22.20 -5.71
N GLY A 264 -32.16 -22.58 -4.76
CA GLY A 264 -32.12 -23.87 -4.09
C GLY A 264 -33.20 -24.82 -4.61
N LEU A 265 -32.98 -26.13 -4.43
CA LEU A 265 -33.99 -27.15 -4.68
C LEU A 265 -35.16 -26.98 -3.69
N VAL A 266 -36.37 -26.79 -4.21
CA VAL A 266 -37.58 -26.70 -3.38
C VAL A 266 -38.23 -28.07 -3.27
N MET A 267 -38.43 -28.74 -4.41
CA MET A 267 -39.09 -30.02 -4.50
C MET A 267 -38.74 -30.72 -5.81
N ASP A 268 -38.55 -32.04 -5.78
CA ASP A 268 -38.58 -32.87 -6.98
C ASP A 268 -40.04 -33.00 -7.44
N ILE A 269 -40.33 -32.57 -8.67
CA ILE A 269 -41.68 -32.56 -9.24
C ILE A 269 -41.97 -33.80 -10.10
N ASP A 270 -41.01 -34.72 -10.23
CA ASP A 270 -41.24 -36.00 -10.87
C ASP A 270 -42.27 -36.80 -10.05
N ASN A 271 -43.30 -37.32 -10.73
CA ASN A 271 -44.43 -38.05 -10.15
C ASN A 271 -45.20 -37.29 -9.04
N CYS A 272 -45.18 -35.95 -9.07
CA CYS A 272 -46.00 -35.13 -8.18
C CYS A 272 -47.42 -34.93 -8.68
N SER A 273 -48.33 -34.57 -7.78
CA SER A 273 -49.66 -34.05 -8.14
C SER A 273 -49.75 -32.56 -7.81
N VAL A 274 -50.42 -31.82 -8.69
CA VAL A 274 -50.69 -30.38 -8.53
C VAL A 274 -52.19 -30.18 -8.52
N MET A 275 -52.71 -29.43 -7.56
CA MET A 275 -54.14 -29.15 -7.44
C MET A 275 -54.40 -27.72 -6.97
N ALA A 276 -55.47 -27.10 -7.46
CA ALA A 276 -56.00 -25.88 -6.88
C ALA A 276 -56.43 -26.13 -5.43
N VAL A 277 -56.23 -25.13 -4.56
CA VAL A 277 -56.65 -25.21 -3.16
C VAL A 277 -57.13 -23.85 -2.65
N ASP A 278 -58.18 -23.85 -1.85
CA ASP A 278 -58.57 -22.68 -1.07
C ASP A 278 -57.70 -22.61 0.19
N CYS A 279 -56.90 -21.55 0.31
CA CYS A 279 -55.95 -21.37 1.40
C CYS A 279 -55.95 -19.93 1.88
N GLU A 280 -56.41 -19.70 3.12
CA GLU A 280 -56.45 -18.36 3.74
C GLU A 280 -57.15 -17.27 2.90
N ASP A 281 -58.18 -17.63 2.13
CA ASP A 281 -58.93 -16.72 1.23
C ASP A 281 -58.05 -16.01 0.18
N ARG A 282 -56.89 -16.59 -0.15
CA ARG A 282 -55.99 -16.06 -1.20
C ARG A 282 -56.35 -16.61 -2.57
N ARG A 283 -56.38 -15.71 -3.55
CA ARG A 283 -56.64 -16.07 -4.95
C ARG A 283 -55.50 -16.92 -5.52
N PHE A 284 -55.86 -17.83 -6.43
CA PHE A 284 -54.93 -18.62 -7.23
C PHE A 284 -53.92 -19.43 -6.41
N CYS A 285 -54.37 -19.94 -5.26
CA CYS A 285 -53.60 -20.89 -4.48
C CYS A 285 -53.64 -22.29 -5.11
N PHE A 286 -52.48 -22.94 -5.10
CA PHE A 286 -52.32 -24.32 -5.51
C PHE A 286 -51.35 -25.06 -4.58
N GLN A 287 -51.52 -26.37 -4.50
CA GLN A 287 -50.70 -27.26 -3.71
C GLN A 287 -49.98 -28.23 -4.64
N ILE A 288 -48.67 -28.39 -4.44
CA ILE A 288 -47.90 -29.49 -5.03
C ILE A 288 -47.68 -30.52 -3.93
N THR A 289 -48.02 -31.78 -4.24
CA THR A 289 -47.83 -32.92 -3.35
C THR A 289 -46.84 -33.87 -3.97
N SER A 290 -45.71 -34.08 -3.29
CA SER A 290 -44.71 -35.06 -3.70
C SER A 290 -45.16 -36.48 -3.37
N PHE A 291 -44.56 -37.47 -4.03
CA PHE A 291 -44.85 -38.89 -3.80
C PHE A 291 -44.56 -39.32 -2.36
N ASP A 292 -43.63 -38.63 -1.68
CA ASP A 292 -43.28 -38.85 -0.28
C ASP A 292 -44.27 -38.21 0.71
N GLY A 293 -45.33 -37.56 0.20
CA GLY A 293 -46.37 -36.90 0.99
C GLY A 293 -46.06 -35.46 1.41
N LYS A 294 -44.88 -34.92 1.08
CA LYS A 294 -44.56 -33.50 1.34
C LYS A 294 -45.45 -32.58 0.50
N LYS A 295 -45.95 -31.52 1.12
CA LYS A 295 -46.85 -30.55 0.52
C LYS A 295 -46.25 -29.16 0.57
N ILE A 296 -46.32 -28.45 -0.54
CA ILE A 296 -46.02 -27.01 -0.60
C ILE A 296 -47.25 -26.26 -1.10
N TYR A 297 -47.49 -25.09 -0.51
CA TYR A 297 -48.59 -24.21 -0.88
C TYR A 297 -47.99 -22.97 -1.52
N LEU A 298 -48.41 -22.72 -2.75
CA LEU A 298 -47.97 -21.60 -3.56
C LEU A 298 -49.21 -20.78 -3.94
N SER A 299 -49.05 -19.46 -4.04
CA SER A 299 -50.05 -18.60 -4.63
C SER A 299 -49.39 -17.71 -5.68
N GLU A 300 -50.19 -17.25 -6.62
CA GLU A 300 -49.80 -16.11 -7.44
C GLU A 300 -49.35 -14.93 -6.57
N ASN A 301 -48.41 -14.16 -7.12
CA ASN A 301 -48.62 -12.72 -7.22
C ASN A 301 -49.37 -12.52 -8.56
N PRO A 302 -50.41 -11.70 -8.64
CA PRO A 302 -51.15 -11.55 -9.88
C PRO A 302 -50.27 -11.13 -11.08
N GLU A 303 -49.00 -10.75 -10.95
CA GLU A 303 -48.14 -10.38 -12.08
C GLU A 303 -47.67 -11.49 -13.04
N GLU A 304 -48.05 -12.78 -12.92
CA GLU A 304 -47.59 -13.75 -13.93
C GLU A 304 -48.36 -15.10 -13.99
N ILE A 305 -49.53 -15.10 -14.63
CA ILE A 305 -50.06 -16.23 -15.42
C ILE A 305 -49.88 -17.63 -14.76
N ALA A 306 -50.53 -17.88 -13.62
CA ALA A 306 -50.65 -19.23 -13.03
C ALA A 306 -52.12 -19.73 -12.96
N ALA A 307 -53.11 -18.86 -13.22
CA ALA A 307 -54.53 -19.17 -13.46
C ALA A 307 -54.74 -20.38 -14.40
N ARG A 308 -53.74 -20.65 -15.26
CA ARG A 308 -53.79 -21.61 -16.37
C ARG A 308 -53.32 -23.03 -15.97
N VAL A 309 -52.64 -23.17 -14.82
CA VAL A 309 -52.34 -24.47 -14.16
C VAL A 309 -53.45 -24.87 -13.20
N ASN A 310 -54.05 -23.90 -12.49
CA ASN A 310 -55.18 -24.14 -11.58
C ASN A 310 -56.37 -24.76 -12.32
N GLN A 311 -56.80 -24.14 -13.41
CA GLN A 311 -57.95 -24.62 -14.21
C GLN A 311 -57.72 -26.03 -14.77
N SER A 312 -56.50 -26.31 -15.27
CA SER A 312 -56.15 -27.63 -15.82
C SER A 312 -56.08 -28.72 -14.73
N ALA A 313 -55.66 -28.36 -13.51
CA ALA A 313 -55.66 -29.28 -12.38
C ALA A 313 -57.08 -29.56 -11.84
N LEU A 314 -57.97 -28.57 -11.84
CA LEU A 314 -59.41 -28.74 -11.50
C LEU A 314 -60.13 -29.65 -12.51
N GLU A 315 -59.84 -29.51 -13.80
CA GLU A 315 -60.37 -30.37 -14.86
C GLU A 315 -59.82 -31.80 -14.79
N ALA A 316 -58.56 -31.98 -14.36
CA ALA A 316 -57.91 -33.30 -14.25
C ALA A 316 -58.29 -34.09 -12.98
N VAL A 317 -58.63 -33.40 -11.88
CA VAL A 317 -59.10 -34.03 -10.62
C VAL A 317 -60.56 -34.51 -10.73
N THR A 318 -61.30 -34.04 -11.73
CA THR A 318 -62.71 -34.39 -11.96
C THR A 318 -62.85 -35.72 -12.74
N PRO A 319 -63.52 -36.76 -12.20
CA PRO A 319 -63.77 -37.99 -12.97
C PRO A 319 -64.79 -37.72 -14.09
N SER A 320 -64.37 -37.83 -15.35
CA SER A 320 -65.29 -37.88 -16.50
C SER A 320 -66.22 -39.09 -16.39
N PRO A 321 -67.56 -38.94 -16.51
CA PRO A 321 -68.49 -40.05 -16.54
C PRO A 321 -68.49 -40.67 -17.94
N SER A 322 -67.46 -41.44 -18.26
CA SER A 322 -67.44 -42.23 -19.49
C SER A 322 -66.64 -43.52 -19.33
N PHE A 323 -66.91 -44.21 -18.22
CA PHE A 323 -66.78 -45.66 -18.14
C PHE A 323 -68.01 -46.31 -18.79
N GLN A 324 -68.21 -46.14 -20.10
CA GLN A 324 -69.20 -46.89 -20.91
C GLN A 324 -69.12 -46.48 -22.39
N GLN A 325 -68.07 -46.89 -23.10
CA GLN A 325 -68.16 -47.30 -24.52
C GLN A 325 -66.81 -47.83 -24.99
N ARG A 326 -66.55 -49.08 -24.62
CA ARG A 326 -65.70 -49.96 -25.41
C ARG A 326 -66.66 -50.77 -26.31
N HIS A 327 -66.36 -50.82 -27.60
CA HIS A 327 -67.05 -51.50 -28.73
C HIS A 327 -68.08 -50.69 -29.54
N GLU A 328 -67.63 -50.21 -30.70
CA GLU A 328 -68.21 -50.42 -32.05
C GLU A 328 -67.21 -49.79 -33.06
N SER A 329 -66.42 -50.57 -33.81
CA SER A 329 -66.70 -51.27 -35.07
C SER A 329 -66.20 -50.50 -36.32
N MET A 330 -65.09 -51.03 -36.86
CA MET A 330 -64.75 -51.25 -38.29
C MET A 330 -65.12 -50.23 -39.41
N ARG A 331 -64.05 -49.63 -39.98
CA ARG A 331 -63.64 -49.56 -41.43
C ARG A 331 -64.54 -48.82 -42.47
N PRO A 332 -64.02 -48.46 -43.68
CA PRO A 332 -62.78 -47.73 -44.04
C PRO A 332 -63.00 -46.72 -45.21
N SER A 333 -61.89 -46.26 -45.83
CA SER A 333 -61.74 -45.57 -47.14
C SER A 333 -61.45 -44.07 -47.02
N THR A 334 -60.55 -43.44 -47.79
CA THR A 334 -59.56 -43.85 -48.80
C THR A 334 -58.71 -42.61 -49.15
N GLN A 335 -57.49 -42.83 -49.64
CA GLN A 335 -56.62 -41.91 -50.40
C GLN A 335 -55.96 -40.77 -49.59
N GLY A 336 -54.64 -40.53 -49.63
CA GLY A 336 -53.57 -41.11 -50.44
C GLY A 336 -52.19 -40.77 -49.86
N ARG A 337 -51.27 -41.73 -50.07
CA ARG A 337 -49.80 -41.75 -49.89
C ARG A 337 -49.10 -40.44 -50.36
N SER A 338 -48.22 -39.84 -49.55
CA SER A 338 -46.74 -40.07 -49.42
C SER A 338 -45.93 -39.72 -50.69
N ARG A 339 -44.76 -39.07 -50.69
CA ARG A 339 -43.57 -39.32 -49.85
C ARG A 339 -42.43 -38.32 -50.19
N ALA A 340 -41.61 -37.98 -49.19
CA ALA A 340 -40.13 -37.83 -49.16
C ALA A 340 -39.40 -37.00 -50.26
N ALA A 341 -38.73 -35.89 -49.92
CA ALA A 341 -37.40 -35.76 -49.29
C ALA A 341 -36.23 -35.67 -50.29
N ARG A 342 -35.42 -34.60 -50.20
CA ARG A 342 -33.93 -34.58 -50.17
C ARG A 342 -33.38 -33.15 -50.39
N THR A 343 -32.79 -32.54 -49.36
CA THR A 343 -31.33 -32.31 -49.14
C THR A 343 -30.65 -31.36 -50.11
N SER A 344 -30.19 -30.21 -49.61
CA SER A 344 -28.76 -29.83 -49.65
C SER A 344 -28.48 -28.62 -48.75
N SER A 345 -27.37 -28.75 -48.04
CA SER A 345 -26.77 -27.88 -47.04
C SER A 345 -25.98 -26.72 -47.65
N VAL A 346 -26.00 -25.56 -47.01
CA VAL A 346 -24.83 -24.67 -46.91
C VAL A 346 -24.81 -23.99 -45.54
N SER A 347 -23.63 -24.05 -44.95
CA SER A 347 -23.18 -23.63 -43.62
C SER A 347 -23.18 -22.12 -43.39
N SER A 348 -23.57 -21.69 -42.18
CA SER A 348 -23.07 -20.47 -41.56
C SER A 348 -23.04 -20.65 -40.03
N ALA A 349 -21.96 -20.15 -39.45
CA ALA A 349 -21.42 -20.53 -38.15
C ALA A 349 -22.07 -19.79 -36.96
N GLY A 350 -21.95 -20.47 -35.82
CA GLY A 350 -22.37 -20.13 -34.45
C GLY A 350 -22.60 -18.66 -34.11
N SER A 351 -23.83 -18.41 -33.67
CA SER A 351 -24.16 -17.30 -32.78
C SER A 351 -24.34 -17.91 -31.39
N GLU A 352 -23.43 -17.60 -30.48
CA GLU A 352 -23.65 -17.84 -29.05
C GLU A 352 -24.01 -16.51 -28.39
N THR A 353 -25.14 -16.61 -27.70
CA THR A 353 -25.93 -15.59 -27.03
C THR A 353 -25.26 -15.11 -25.74
N ALA A 354 -25.10 -13.81 -25.58
CA ALA A 354 -24.80 -13.17 -24.30
C ALA A 354 -25.93 -12.22 -23.90
N SER A 355 -26.57 -12.53 -22.78
CA SER A 355 -27.62 -11.75 -22.11
C SER A 355 -27.05 -10.48 -21.46
N PRO A 356 -27.90 -9.48 -21.13
CA PRO A 356 -27.51 -8.08 -21.02
C PRO A 356 -27.03 -7.72 -19.60
N ALA A 357 -25.95 -6.93 -19.53
CA ALA A 357 -25.45 -6.34 -18.30
C ALA A 357 -25.63 -4.82 -18.37
N LEU A 358 -26.60 -4.29 -17.62
CA LEU A 358 -26.65 -2.88 -17.26
C LEU A 358 -26.08 -2.69 -15.86
N SER A 359 -25.26 -1.64 -15.71
CA SER A 359 -24.76 -1.04 -14.45
C SER A 359 -23.44 -1.57 -13.88
N VAL A 360 -22.37 -1.62 -14.70
CA VAL A 360 -20.98 -1.68 -14.18
C VAL A 360 -20.11 -0.70 -14.97
N LEU A 361 -20.31 0.60 -14.76
CA LEU A 361 -19.31 1.58 -15.16
C LEU A 361 -18.45 1.91 -13.94
N SER A 362 -17.12 1.75 -14.12
CA SER A 362 -16.03 2.30 -13.30
C SER A 362 -15.30 1.42 -12.26
N LEU A 363 -15.22 0.08 -12.40
CA LEU A 363 -14.33 -0.74 -11.54
C LEU A 363 -13.39 -1.73 -12.27
N ASP A 364 -13.57 -1.96 -13.58
CA ASP A 364 -12.78 -2.89 -14.41
C ASP A 364 -11.30 -2.51 -14.65
N SER A 365 -10.77 -1.49 -13.97
CA SER A 365 -9.39 -1.02 -14.16
C SER A 365 -8.41 -1.45 -13.07
N LEU A 366 -8.89 -2.03 -11.95
CA LEU A 366 -8.05 -2.39 -10.80
C LEU A 366 -7.37 -3.76 -10.96
N VAL A 367 -8.02 -4.66 -11.69
CA VAL A 367 -7.55 -6.01 -12.00
C VAL A 367 -7.16 -6.05 -13.48
N ALA A 368 -6.12 -6.79 -13.84
CA ALA A 368 -5.76 -6.97 -15.24
C ALA A 368 -6.79 -7.85 -15.95
N PRO A 369 -7.45 -7.38 -17.04
CA PRO A 369 -8.30 -8.26 -17.84
C PRO A 369 -7.44 -9.40 -18.41
N ASP A 370 -7.99 -10.61 -18.41
CA ASP A 370 -7.37 -11.88 -18.85
C ASP A 370 -6.29 -12.50 -17.93
N THR A 371 -6.09 -12.01 -16.70
CA THR A 371 -5.21 -12.70 -15.73
C THR A 371 -5.92 -13.93 -15.12
N PRO A 372 -5.32 -15.13 -15.17
CA PRO A 372 -5.93 -16.33 -14.62
C PRO A 372 -6.05 -16.26 -13.09
N ILE A 373 -7.23 -16.60 -12.57
CA ILE A 373 -7.46 -16.76 -11.12
C ILE A 373 -6.87 -18.10 -10.67
N GLN A 374 -5.98 -18.06 -9.68
CA GLN A 374 -5.38 -19.26 -9.10
C GLN A 374 -6.19 -19.71 -7.87
N PHE A 375 -6.80 -20.90 -7.95
CA PHE A 375 -7.60 -21.48 -6.86
C PHE A 375 -6.83 -22.47 -5.96
N ASP A 376 -5.65 -22.92 -6.40
CA ASP A 376 -4.77 -23.77 -5.61
C ASP A 376 -3.49 -23.02 -5.29
N ILE A 377 -3.16 -22.89 -4.01
CA ILE A 377 -2.05 -22.06 -3.54
C ILE A 377 -0.68 -22.67 -3.86
N ILE A 378 -0.62 -23.96 -4.25
CA ILE A 378 0.60 -24.62 -4.72
C ILE A 378 0.37 -25.19 -6.12
N SER A 379 0.91 -24.50 -7.13
CA SER A 379 1.15 -25.11 -8.43
C SER A 379 2.33 -26.10 -8.33
N PRO A 380 2.28 -27.28 -8.97
CA PRO A 380 3.41 -28.23 -8.97
C PRO A 380 4.62 -27.78 -9.80
N VAL A 381 4.78 -26.48 -10.09
CA VAL A 381 5.93 -25.90 -10.80
C VAL A 381 6.47 -24.72 -9.99
N SER A 382 7.12 -25.00 -8.86
CA SER A 382 7.97 -24.03 -8.13
C SER A 382 8.96 -24.77 -7.22
N GLU A 383 9.65 -25.77 -7.75
CA GLU A 383 10.95 -26.20 -7.21
C GLU A 383 12.05 -25.36 -7.88
N GLU A 384 12.19 -24.07 -7.54
CA GLU A 384 13.38 -23.32 -8.00
C GLU A 384 13.88 -22.23 -7.04
N TYR A 385 13.23 -21.98 -5.91
CA TYR A 385 13.64 -20.93 -4.96
C TYR A 385 14.20 -21.47 -3.63
N ALA A 386 14.92 -22.59 -3.70
CA ALA A 386 15.73 -23.06 -2.57
C ALA A 386 17.02 -23.72 -3.08
N GLY A 387 18.02 -22.91 -3.48
CA GLY A 387 19.33 -23.47 -3.75
C GLY A 387 20.29 -22.54 -4.46
N GLN A 388 20.96 -21.65 -3.72
CA GLN A 388 22.27 -21.14 -4.15
C GLN A 388 23.09 -20.71 -2.93
N ALA A 389 23.68 -21.71 -2.27
CA ALA A 389 24.88 -21.51 -1.47
C ALA A 389 25.87 -22.65 -1.77
N LYS A 390 26.95 -22.25 -2.46
CA LYS A 390 28.28 -22.87 -2.58
C LYS A 390 28.47 -24.03 -3.56
N ALA A 391 29.24 -23.73 -4.61
CA ALA A 391 30.11 -24.69 -5.27
C ALA A 391 31.43 -24.81 -4.49
N ALA A 392 31.80 -26.04 -4.10
CA ALA A 392 33.12 -26.66 -4.34
C ALA A 392 33.31 -27.92 -3.45
N GLY A 393 33.55 -29.07 -4.09
CA GLY A 393 34.51 -30.06 -3.57
C GLY A 393 33.98 -31.33 -2.87
N GLN A 394 33.98 -32.42 -3.65
CA GLN A 394 34.26 -33.83 -3.28
C GLN A 394 33.28 -34.62 -2.40
N GLY A 395 32.82 -35.74 -2.98
CA GLY A 395 31.81 -36.62 -2.39
C GLY A 395 32.33 -37.71 -1.46
N ARG A 396 31.37 -38.32 -0.75
CA ARG A 396 31.46 -39.70 -0.25
C ARG A 396 30.06 -40.23 0.05
N ARG A 397 29.75 -41.42 -0.47
CA ARG A 397 28.56 -42.23 -0.14
C ARG A 397 28.61 -42.69 1.32
N THR A 398 27.47 -42.69 2.03
CA THR A 398 27.13 -43.71 3.06
C THR A 398 25.62 -43.75 3.38
N ASN A 399 25.22 -44.91 3.92
CA ASN A 399 23.88 -45.53 4.03
C ASN A 399 23.07 -45.11 5.30
N PRO A 400 21.82 -45.61 5.47
CA PRO A 400 20.72 -44.94 6.18
C PRO A 400 20.39 -45.48 7.59
N PHE A 401 21.39 -45.69 8.47
CA PHE A 401 21.15 -45.92 9.91
C PHE A 401 22.40 -45.52 10.68
N GLY A 402 22.30 -44.53 11.56
CA GLY A 402 23.43 -44.10 12.41
C GLY A 402 23.33 -42.66 12.88
N GLU A 403 22.69 -42.51 14.03
CA GLU A 403 22.65 -41.37 14.94
C GLU A 403 24.02 -40.67 15.11
N SER A 404 24.08 -39.36 14.85
CA SER A 404 25.05 -38.45 15.48
C SER A 404 24.45 -37.05 15.46
N GLY A 405 24.29 -36.50 16.65
CA GLY A 405 23.69 -35.21 16.90
C GLY A 405 24.53 -34.06 16.37
N ASP A 406 23.82 -33.06 15.85
CA ASP A 406 24.03 -31.63 16.08
C ASP A 406 22.99 -30.91 15.23
N THR A 407 21.75 -30.88 15.71
CA THR A 407 20.77 -29.88 15.27
C THR A 407 21.22 -28.53 15.81
N PRO A 408 21.56 -27.54 14.97
CA PRO A 408 21.61 -26.17 15.44
C PRO A 408 20.19 -25.79 15.90
N PRO A 409 20.05 -25.05 17.01
CA PRO A 409 18.73 -24.74 17.53
C PRO A 409 17.96 -23.95 16.47
N GLU A 410 16.71 -24.35 16.22
CA GLU A 410 15.74 -23.54 15.49
C GLU A 410 15.59 -22.20 16.22
N ALA A 411 16.34 -21.21 15.77
CA ALA A 411 16.19 -19.84 16.21
C ALA A 411 14.91 -19.27 15.58
N SER A 412 13.76 -19.56 16.19
CA SER A 412 12.51 -18.84 15.89
C SER A 412 11.57 -18.75 17.09
N GLU A 413 12.10 -18.57 18.30
CA GLU A 413 11.28 -18.24 19.48
C GLU A 413 11.37 -16.76 19.91
N ASP A 414 12.20 -15.92 19.28
CA ASP A 414 12.46 -14.54 19.75
C ASP A 414 11.69 -13.43 19.00
N SER A 415 10.69 -13.76 18.17
CA SER A 415 9.77 -12.74 17.65
C SER A 415 8.77 -12.33 18.74
N ILE A 416 8.74 -11.06 19.11
CA ILE A 416 7.86 -10.51 20.17
C ILE A 416 6.37 -10.76 19.87
N LEU A 417 6.02 -10.94 18.60
CA LEU A 417 4.67 -11.19 18.14
C LEU A 417 4.59 -12.56 17.43
N HIS A 418 3.72 -13.43 17.93
CA HIS A 418 3.37 -14.72 17.35
C HIS A 418 1.85 -14.93 17.47
N GLN A 419 1.09 -14.61 16.42
CA GLN A 419 -0.35 -14.82 16.40
C GLN A 419 -0.74 -15.82 15.32
N LEU A 420 -1.46 -16.88 15.71
CA LEU A 420 -1.86 -17.98 14.84
C LEU A 420 -3.35 -17.90 14.53
N PHE A 421 -3.72 -18.01 13.25
CA PHE A 421 -5.10 -17.99 12.77
C PHE A 421 -5.38 -19.17 11.85
N ILE A 422 -6.58 -19.76 11.95
CA ILE A 422 -7.02 -20.78 11.00
C ILE A 422 -7.70 -20.09 9.82
N VAL A 423 -7.16 -20.34 8.62
CA VAL A 423 -7.61 -19.70 7.37
C VAL A 423 -7.78 -20.73 6.27
N ARG A 424 -8.66 -20.42 5.31
CA ARG A 424 -8.91 -21.21 4.10
C ARG A 424 -8.62 -20.35 2.89
N PHE A 425 -7.76 -20.84 2.01
CA PHE A 425 -7.42 -20.13 0.79
C PHE A 425 -8.59 -20.16 -0.20
N LEU A 426 -9.02 -18.98 -0.66
CA LEU A 426 -10.10 -18.84 -1.64
C LEU A 426 -9.56 -18.66 -3.05
N GLY A 427 -8.49 -17.88 -3.20
CA GLY A 427 -7.82 -17.68 -4.46
C GLY A 427 -6.82 -16.54 -4.42
N SER A 428 -6.02 -16.43 -5.47
CA SER A 428 -5.12 -15.31 -5.71
C SER A 428 -5.14 -14.88 -7.16
N MET A 429 -4.83 -13.61 -7.39
CA MET A 429 -4.85 -12.99 -8.70
C MET A 429 -3.86 -11.84 -8.77
N GLU A 430 -3.22 -11.65 -9.93
CA GLU A 430 -2.37 -10.49 -10.18
C GLU A 430 -3.23 -9.21 -10.28
N VAL A 431 -2.78 -8.14 -9.62
CA VAL A 431 -3.49 -6.87 -9.54
C VAL A 431 -2.60 -5.72 -10.00
N LYS A 432 -3.20 -4.71 -10.64
CA LYS A 432 -2.44 -3.60 -11.24
C LYS A 432 -2.07 -2.51 -10.24
N ASN A 433 -2.86 -2.36 -9.17
CA ASN A 433 -2.73 -1.27 -8.19
C ASN A 433 -2.54 -1.81 -6.76
N ALA A 434 -1.76 -1.08 -5.96
CA ALA A 434 -1.46 -1.42 -4.56
C ALA A 434 -1.76 -0.27 -3.56
N ASP A 435 -2.01 0.96 -4.03
CA ASP A 435 -2.34 2.12 -3.18
C ASP A 435 -3.68 2.00 -2.41
N SER A 436 -4.51 0.97 -2.64
CA SER A 436 -5.88 0.91 -2.08
C SER A 436 -6.38 -0.46 -1.64
N SER A 437 -7.18 -0.47 -0.57
CA SER A 437 -7.97 -1.61 -0.10
C SER A 437 -9.07 -2.03 -1.08
N ASP A 438 -9.49 -1.13 -1.96
CA ASP A 438 -10.57 -1.39 -2.94
C ASP A 438 -10.21 -2.52 -3.89
N VAL A 439 -8.91 -2.67 -4.17
CA VAL A 439 -8.37 -3.79 -4.96
C VAL A 439 -8.67 -5.13 -4.28
N ILE A 440 -8.60 -5.21 -2.95
CA ILE A 440 -8.90 -6.43 -2.20
C ILE A 440 -10.39 -6.77 -2.33
N TYR A 441 -11.28 -5.79 -2.17
CA TYR A 441 -12.72 -6.02 -2.27
C TYR A 441 -13.15 -6.47 -3.67
N GLU A 442 -12.58 -5.86 -4.71
CA GLU A 442 -12.86 -6.26 -6.09
C GLU A 442 -12.29 -7.65 -6.40
N THR A 443 -11.08 -7.95 -5.93
CA THR A 443 -10.47 -9.29 -6.06
C THR A 443 -11.30 -10.36 -5.34
N MET A 444 -11.81 -10.06 -4.14
CA MET A 444 -12.75 -10.93 -3.43
C MET A 444 -13.99 -11.22 -4.27
N ARG A 445 -14.60 -10.18 -4.84
CA ARG A 445 -15.81 -10.30 -5.66
C ARG A 445 -15.58 -11.22 -6.87
N GLN A 446 -14.48 -11.02 -7.60
CA GLN A 446 -14.14 -11.81 -8.79
C GLN A 446 -13.81 -13.26 -8.46
N ILE A 447 -13.00 -13.51 -7.41
CA ILE A 447 -12.68 -14.87 -6.96
C ILE A 447 -13.95 -15.61 -6.52
N LEU A 448 -14.81 -14.97 -5.73
CA LEU A 448 -16.06 -15.60 -5.25
C LEU A 448 -17.02 -15.88 -6.42
N ALA A 449 -17.16 -14.96 -7.37
CA ALA A 449 -17.97 -15.16 -8.57
C ALA A 449 -17.43 -16.30 -9.43
N ALA A 450 -16.12 -16.34 -9.69
CA ALA A 450 -15.50 -17.40 -10.48
C ALA A 450 -15.61 -18.77 -9.79
N ARG A 451 -15.44 -18.86 -8.47
CA ARG A 451 -15.67 -20.11 -7.72
C ARG A 451 -17.11 -20.59 -7.85
N ALA A 452 -18.09 -19.68 -7.83
CA ALA A 452 -19.50 -20.02 -8.02
C ALA A 452 -19.79 -20.51 -9.45
N ILE A 453 -19.28 -19.79 -10.47
CA ILE A 453 -19.47 -20.14 -11.90
C ILE A 453 -18.85 -21.51 -12.22
N HIS A 454 -17.65 -21.77 -11.70
CA HIS A 454 -16.91 -23.01 -11.97
C HIS A 454 -17.18 -24.13 -10.95
N ASN A 455 -18.13 -23.95 -10.03
CA ASN A 455 -18.49 -24.94 -9.00
C ASN A 455 -17.27 -25.43 -8.17
N ILE A 456 -16.37 -24.52 -7.81
CA ILE A 456 -15.15 -24.83 -7.06
C ILE A 456 -15.43 -24.73 -5.55
N PHE A 457 -15.77 -25.87 -4.95
CA PHE A 457 -16.09 -25.94 -3.52
C PHE A 457 -14.88 -26.26 -2.62
N ARG A 458 -13.82 -26.83 -3.19
CA ARG A 458 -12.63 -27.24 -2.42
C ARG A 458 -11.82 -26.00 -2.00
N MET A 459 -11.54 -25.88 -0.71
CA MET A 459 -10.66 -24.86 -0.13
C MET A 459 -9.55 -25.53 0.66
N THR A 460 -8.34 -24.97 0.63
CA THR A 460 -7.19 -25.48 1.38
C THR A 460 -7.12 -24.76 2.72
N GLU A 461 -7.29 -25.50 3.81
CA GLU A 461 -7.12 -24.98 5.17
C GLU A 461 -5.63 -24.89 5.53
N SER A 462 -5.25 -23.82 6.22
CA SER A 462 -3.88 -23.54 6.65
C SER A 462 -3.88 -22.75 7.95
N HIS A 463 -2.81 -22.92 8.74
CA HIS A 463 -2.53 -22.07 9.88
C HIS A 463 -1.71 -20.86 9.41
N LEU A 464 -2.31 -19.67 9.46
CA LEU A 464 -1.62 -18.40 9.20
C LEU A 464 -0.94 -17.92 10.48
N LEU A 465 0.39 -17.97 10.51
CA LEU A 465 1.21 -17.41 11.58
C LEU A 465 1.68 -16.00 11.19
N VAL A 466 1.30 -15.01 11.99
CA VAL A 466 1.73 -13.61 11.88
C VAL A 466 2.89 -13.38 12.84
N THR A 467 4.02 -12.91 12.30
CA THR A 467 5.24 -12.55 13.07
C THR A 467 5.70 -11.14 12.70
N CYS A 468 6.67 -10.58 13.44
CA CYS A 468 7.24 -9.27 13.07
C CYS A 468 8.09 -9.31 11.78
N GLU A 469 8.46 -10.49 11.28
CA GLU A 469 9.26 -10.61 10.06
C GLU A 469 8.44 -11.01 8.83
N CYS A 470 7.43 -11.87 9.01
CA CYS A 470 6.72 -12.51 7.89
C CYS A 470 5.35 -13.07 8.28
N LEU A 471 4.54 -13.34 7.26
CA LEU A 471 3.34 -14.17 7.35
C LEU A 471 3.69 -15.57 6.83
N LYS A 472 3.37 -16.61 7.60
CA LYS A 472 3.60 -18.01 7.18
C LYS A 472 2.28 -18.75 7.07
N LEU A 473 2.11 -19.52 6.01
CA LEU A 473 1.04 -20.51 5.91
C LEU A 473 1.62 -21.88 6.24
N ILE A 474 1.15 -22.46 7.33
CA ILE A 474 1.61 -23.74 7.86
C ILE A 474 0.52 -24.78 7.61
N ASP A 475 0.94 -25.94 7.13
CA ASP A 475 0.05 -27.07 6.95
C ASP A 475 -0.42 -27.59 8.32
N PRO A 476 -1.75 -27.68 8.57
CA PRO A 476 -2.23 -28.04 9.89
C PRO A 476 -1.91 -29.49 10.27
N GLN A 477 -1.73 -30.39 9.30
CA GLN A 477 -1.48 -31.81 9.55
C GLN A 477 0.00 -32.10 9.75
N THR A 478 0.86 -31.54 8.90
CA THR A 478 2.31 -31.83 8.88
C THR A 478 3.13 -30.80 9.65
N GLN A 479 2.55 -29.67 10.05
CA GLN A 479 3.24 -28.52 10.65
C GLN A 479 4.37 -27.93 9.77
N VAL A 480 4.41 -28.30 8.49
CA VAL A 480 5.40 -27.77 7.53
C VAL A 480 4.94 -26.39 7.05
N THR A 481 5.85 -25.42 7.05
CA THR A 481 5.60 -24.12 6.43
C THR A 481 5.48 -24.30 4.91
N ARG A 482 4.28 -24.11 4.37
CA ARG A 482 3.97 -24.25 2.94
C ARG A 482 4.38 -23.01 2.14
N LEU A 483 4.17 -21.81 2.71
CA LEU A 483 4.53 -20.52 2.09
C LEU A 483 4.97 -19.51 3.16
N ARG A 484 5.90 -18.63 2.81
CA ARG A 484 6.39 -17.53 3.65
C ARG A 484 6.35 -16.21 2.86
N PHE A 485 5.65 -15.23 3.40
CA PHE A 485 5.50 -13.90 2.83
C PHE A 485 6.25 -12.89 3.70
N PRO A 486 7.36 -12.29 3.23
CA PRO A 486 8.06 -11.25 3.98
C PRO A 486 7.13 -10.08 4.31
N LEU A 487 7.15 -9.60 5.55
CA LEU A 487 6.23 -8.53 5.98
C LEU A 487 6.51 -7.21 5.24
N SER A 488 7.76 -7.00 4.82
CA SER A 488 8.19 -5.88 3.96
C SER A 488 7.56 -5.91 2.56
N SER A 489 7.14 -7.08 2.07
CA SER A 489 6.49 -7.26 0.77
C SER A 489 4.97 -7.15 0.84
N VAL A 490 4.36 -7.22 2.03
CA VAL A 490 2.92 -7.05 2.19
C VAL A 490 2.62 -5.56 2.11
N VAL A 491 1.86 -5.10 1.12
CA VAL A 491 1.58 -3.67 0.91
C VAL A 491 0.35 -3.26 1.71
N VAL A 492 -0.80 -3.87 1.43
CA VAL A 492 -2.08 -3.57 2.08
C VAL A 492 -2.74 -4.86 2.56
N CYS A 493 -3.45 -4.81 3.68
CA CYS A 493 -4.25 -5.90 4.23
C CYS A 493 -5.59 -5.32 4.68
N SER A 494 -6.69 -6.01 4.35
CA SER A 494 -8.04 -5.51 4.64
C SER A 494 -9.04 -6.66 4.79
N SER A 495 -10.04 -6.47 5.65
CA SER A 495 -11.14 -7.39 5.89
C SER A 495 -12.42 -6.90 5.23
N HIS A 496 -13.28 -7.81 4.78
CA HIS A 496 -14.54 -7.45 4.14
C HIS A 496 -15.53 -6.81 5.14
N GLN A 497 -16.25 -5.77 4.72
CA GLN A 497 -17.12 -4.98 5.60
C GLN A 497 -18.33 -5.77 6.13
N GLU A 498 -19.00 -6.53 5.26
CA GLU A 498 -20.19 -7.30 5.64
C GLU A 498 -19.85 -8.72 6.13
N ASN A 499 -19.02 -9.46 5.38
CA ASN A 499 -18.57 -10.79 5.76
C ASN A 499 -17.29 -10.74 6.59
N LYS A 500 -17.44 -10.69 7.92
CA LYS A 500 -16.32 -10.61 8.87
C LYS A 500 -15.33 -11.77 8.77
N ARG A 501 -15.66 -12.88 8.11
CA ARG A 501 -14.73 -14.00 7.91
C ARG A 501 -13.77 -13.78 6.75
N LEU A 502 -14.06 -12.86 5.83
CA LEU A 502 -13.23 -12.65 4.65
C LEU A 502 -12.17 -11.59 4.92
N PHE A 503 -10.94 -11.90 4.53
CA PHE A 503 -9.85 -10.93 4.51
C PHE A 503 -8.89 -11.24 3.37
N GLY A 504 -8.08 -10.25 3.01
CA GLY A 504 -7.06 -10.41 2.00
C GLY A 504 -5.88 -9.49 2.23
N PHE A 505 -4.78 -9.78 1.54
CA PHE A 505 -3.62 -8.90 1.51
C PHE A 505 -2.97 -8.91 0.13
N VAL A 506 -2.30 -7.81 -0.20
CA VAL A 506 -1.58 -7.62 -1.45
C VAL A 506 -0.10 -7.78 -1.19
N LEU A 507 0.55 -8.64 -1.97
CA LEU A 507 1.98 -8.90 -1.95
C LEU A 507 2.63 -8.27 -3.18
N GLN A 508 3.68 -7.48 -2.98
CA GLN A 508 4.50 -6.94 -4.06
C GLN A 508 5.84 -7.67 -4.09
N THR A 509 6.11 -8.38 -5.17
CA THR A 509 7.34 -9.17 -5.34
C THR A 509 8.34 -8.40 -6.21
N ALA A 510 9.63 -8.42 -5.84
CA ALA A 510 10.70 -7.75 -6.59
C ALA A 510 11.29 -8.63 -7.71
N GLU A 511 11.02 -9.94 -7.68
CA GLU A 511 11.74 -10.95 -8.47
C GLU A 511 10.96 -11.44 -9.71
N GLY A 512 9.66 -11.16 -9.82
CA GLY A 512 8.89 -11.35 -11.05
C GLY A 512 8.81 -10.05 -11.84
N ARG A 513 9.55 -9.93 -12.94
CA ARG A 513 9.46 -8.79 -13.87
C ARG A 513 8.80 -9.25 -15.17
N VAL A 514 7.56 -8.82 -15.39
CA VAL A 514 6.92 -8.77 -16.72
C VAL A 514 6.82 -7.28 -17.09
N ASP A 515 7.29 -6.86 -18.27
CA ASP A 515 7.48 -5.43 -18.63
C ASP A 515 8.25 -4.58 -17.57
N GLY A 516 9.11 -5.24 -16.78
CA GLY A 516 9.96 -4.61 -15.77
C GLY A 516 9.25 -4.12 -14.50
N ARG A 517 7.91 -4.20 -14.41
CA ARG A 517 7.13 -3.81 -13.22
C ARG A 517 7.16 -4.94 -12.17
N PRO A 518 7.14 -4.62 -10.86
CA PRO A 518 7.04 -5.63 -9.81
C PRO A 518 5.67 -6.31 -9.86
N VAL A 519 5.65 -7.63 -10.02
CA VAL A 519 4.41 -8.43 -10.00
C VAL A 519 3.75 -8.30 -8.63
N THR A 520 2.48 -7.88 -8.66
CA THR A 520 1.69 -7.59 -7.46
C THR A 520 0.51 -8.55 -7.43
N VAL A 521 0.39 -9.35 -6.37
CA VAL A 521 -0.61 -10.42 -6.26
C VAL A 521 -1.47 -10.18 -5.04
N CYS A 522 -2.79 -10.23 -5.21
CA CYS A 522 -3.74 -10.20 -4.11
C CYS A 522 -4.12 -11.63 -3.71
N TYR A 523 -4.02 -11.94 -2.42
CA TYR A 523 -4.40 -13.23 -1.84
C TYR A 523 -5.64 -13.05 -0.97
N ILE A 524 -6.66 -13.89 -1.20
CA ILE A 524 -7.94 -13.84 -0.51
C ILE A 524 -8.16 -15.12 0.30
N PHE A 525 -8.59 -14.94 1.55
CA PHE A 525 -8.82 -16.02 2.50
C PHE A 525 -10.16 -15.87 3.22
N GLU A 526 -10.71 -17.00 3.66
CA GLU A 526 -11.75 -17.09 4.67
C GLU A 526 -11.12 -17.50 6.00
N SER A 527 -11.42 -16.80 7.10
CA SER A 527 -10.97 -17.15 8.45
C SER A 527 -12.11 -17.70 9.30
N ASN A 528 -11.74 -18.55 10.28
CA ASN A 528 -12.66 -18.91 11.36
C ASN A 528 -12.84 -17.78 12.40
N ASN A 529 -11.95 -16.79 12.40
CA ASN A 529 -11.99 -15.61 13.25
C ASN A 529 -12.45 -14.37 12.45
N ASP A 530 -12.68 -13.25 13.14
CA ASP A 530 -12.90 -11.97 12.46
C ASP A 530 -11.63 -11.58 11.69
N GLY A 531 -11.74 -11.38 10.39
CA GLY A 531 -10.66 -10.95 9.50
C GLY A 531 -10.01 -9.65 9.95
N GLU A 532 -10.79 -8.76 10.58
CA GLU A 532 -10.30 -7.52 11.18
C GLU A 532 -9.20 -7.78 12.22
N LYS A 533 -9.34 -8.81 13.07
CA LYS A 533 -8.31 -9.19 14.06
C LYS A 533 -7.01 -9.62 13.39
N ILE A 534 -7.09 -10.24 12.22
CA ILE A 534 -5.91 -10.65 11.45
C ILE A 534 -5.26 -9.39 10.86
N CYS A 535 -6.04 -8.50 10.26
CA CYS A 535 -5.55 -7.23 9.73
C CYS A 535 -4.87 -6.37 10.81
N ASP A 536 -5.46 -6.29 12.00
CA ASP A 536 -4.88 -5.59 13.16
C ASP A 536 -3.56 -6.21 13.60
N SER A 537 -3.48 -7.55 13.61
CA SER A 537 -2.26 -8.27 13.96
C SER A 537 -1.14 -8.03 12.96
N VAL A 538 -1.47 -7.99 11.66
CA VAL A 538 -0.53 -7.65 10.59
C VAL A 538 -0.10 -6.18 10.70
N GLY A 539 -1.02 -5.28 11.03
CA GLY A 539 -0.74 -3.86 11.26
C GLY A 539 0.22 -3.64 12.44
N LEU A 540 -0.05 -4.30 13.57
CA LEU A 540 0.81 -4.28 14.74
C LEU A 540 2.19 -4.86 14.45
N ALA A 541 2.26 -5.99 13.72
CA ALA A 541 3.52 -6.57 13.28
C ALA A 541 4.36 -5.58 12.46
N LYS A 542 3.73 -4.86 11.52
CA LYS A 542 4.40 -3.83 10.71
C LYS A 542 4.91 -2.67 11.56
N GLN A 543 4.14 -2.24 12.55
CA GLN A 543 4.53 -1.15 13.44
C GLN A 543 5.73 -1.54 14.33
N ILE A 544 5.75 -2.77 14.85
CA ILE A 544 6.86 -3.32 15.62
C ILE A 544 8.11 -3.42 14.73
N ALA A 545 7.98 -3.98 13.53
CA ALA A 545 9.08 -4.09 12.58
C ALA A 545 9.68 -2.72 12.22
N PHE A 546 8.84 -1.71 12.01
CA PHE A 546 9.28 -0.34 11.71
C PHE A 546 10.06 0.29 12.86
N HIS A 547 9.59 0.15 14.11
CA HIS A 547 10.32 0.68 15.28
C HIS A 547 11.65 -0.03 15.47
N SER A 548 11.68 -1.36 15.35
CA SER A 548 12.92 -2.15 15.42
C SER A 548 13.95 -1.70 14.38
N GLU A 549 13.50 -1.42 13.14
CA GLU A 549 14.40 -0.92 12.09
C GLU A 549 14.93 0.49 12.36
N MET A 550 14.10 1.38 12.93
CA MET A 550 14.49 2.73 13.32
C MET A 550 15.50 2.73 14.47
N ASP A 551 15.31 1.88 15.48
CA ASP A 551 16.23 1.74 16.61
C ASP A 551 17.58 1.17 16.15
N ARG A 552 17.57 0.20 15.22
CA ARG A 552 18.79 -0.33 14.60
C ARG A 552 19.56 0.76 13.85
N LYS A 553 18.87 1.55 13.01
CA LYS A 553 19.47 2.69 12.28
C LYS A 553 20.00 3.79 13.21
N ALA A 554 19.33 4.04 14.32
CA ALA A 554 19.80 5.00 15.33
C ALA A 554 21.07 4.52 16.03
N THR A 555 21.15 3.22 16.34
CA THR A 555 22.32 2.59 16.95
C THR A 555 23.52 2.59 16.00
N GLU A 556 23.32 2.22 14.73
CA GLU A 556 24.35 2.27 13.69
C GLU A 556 24.89 3.69 13.49
N LYS A 557 24.01 4.71 13.46
CA LYS A 557 24.43 6.10 13.33
C LYS A 557 25.19 6.61 14.55
N LYS A 558 24.88 6.10 15.74
CA LYS A 558 25.61 6.40 16.98
C LYS A 558 26.99 5.76 16.98
N GLU A 559 27.11 4.50 16.57
CA GLU A 559 28.40 3.81 16.40
C GLU A 559 29.29 4.48 15.33
N GLU A 560 28.72 4.93 14.21
CA GLU A 560 29.46 5.70 13.20
C GLU A 560 29.95 7.05 13.74
N GLN A 561 29.12 7.75 14.51
CA GLN A 561 29.53 9.00 15.17
C GLN A 561 30.64 8.77 16.19
N ASP A 562 30.57 7.70 16.97
CA ASP A 562 31.58 7.41 17.99
C ASP A 562 32.91 6.97 17.34
N LYS A 563 32.87 6.17 16.27
CA LYS A 563 34.06 5.87 15.43
C LYS A 563 34.64 7.12 14.77
N ALA A 564 33.80 8.06 14.33
CA ALA A 564 34.27 9.33 13.75
C ALA A 564 34.95 10.21 14.79
N LYS A 565 34.40 10.30 16.02
CA LYS A 565 35.03 11.02 17.14
C LYS A 565 36.36 10.38 17.54
N GLU A 566 36.44 9.06 17.59
CA GLU A 566 37.68 8.34 17.91
C GLU A 566 38.79 8.62 16.88
N LYS A 567 38.47 8.58 15.58
CA LYS A 567 39.41 8.98 14.52
C LYS A 567 39.84 10.44 14.64
N GLN A 568 38.92 11.34 14.96
CA GLN A 568 39.21 12.77 15.12
C GLN A 568 40.09 13.03 16.36
N GLN A 569 39.90 12.25 17.43
CA GLN A 569 40.73 12.26 18.64
C GLN A 569 42.15 11.74 18.34
N GLU A 570 42.29 10.65 17.60
CA GLU A 570 43.60 10.13 17.15
C GLU A 570 44.33 11.16 16.28
N GLU A 571 43.64 11.80 15.34
CA GLU A 571 44.23 12.80 14.44
C GLU A 571 44.71 14.04 15.23
N LEU A 572 43.90 14.49 16.20
CA LEU A 572 44.28 15.57 17.13
C LEU A 572 45.49 15.17 18.00
N SER A 573 45.58 13.91 18.43
CA SER A 573 46.72 13.42 19.21
C SER A 573 48.02 13.40 18.38
N LYS A 574 47.94 12.99 17.11
CA LYS A 574 49.06 13.03 16.16
C LYS A 574 49.50 14.48 15.92
N GLN A 575 48.55 15.40 15.78
CA GLN A 575 48.84 16.81 15.54
C GLN A 575 49.54 17.49 16.73
N LYS A 576 49.11 17.16 17.97
CA LYS A 576 49.81 17.60 19.20
C LYS A 576 51.22 17.01 19.32
N GLN A 577 51.42 15.77 18.89
CA GLN A 577 52.75 15.16 18.89
C GLN A 577 53.68 15.87 17.89
N ILE A 578 53.18 16.18 16.68
CA ILE A 578 53.93 16.94 15.68
C ILE A 578 54.28 18.35 16.18
N GLU A 579 53.36 19.03 16.86
CA GLU A 579 53.60 20.35 17.46
C GLU A 579 54.72 20.28 18.52
N LYS A 580 54.68 19.27 19.39
CA LYS A 580 55.70 19.05 20.42
C LYS A 580 57.08 18.77 19.82
N ASP A 581 57.15 17.94 18.78
CA ASP A 581 58.40 17.63 18.08
C ASP A 581 58.97 18.88 17.37
N LEU A 582 58.11 19.73 16.81
CA LEU A 582 58.50 21.00 16.17
C LEU A 582 59.00 22.04 17.20
N GLU A 583 58.40 22.07 18.38
CA GLU A 583 58.79 22.93 19.48
C GLU A 583 60.14 22.50 20.09
N GLU A 584 60.40 21.19 20.15
CA GLU A 584 61.69 20.61 20.56
C GLU A 584 62.80 20.90 19.53
N GLN A 585 62.50 20.74 18.23
CA GLN A 585 63.40 21.17 17.15
C GLN A 585 63.73 22.66 17.23
N SER A 586 62.73 23.51 17.48
CA SER A 586 62.91 24.96 17.62
C SER A 586 63.79 25.32 18.82
N ARG A 587 63.65 24.60 19.95
CA ARG A 587 64.53 24.76 21.12
C ARG A 587 65.97 24.34 20.83
N LEU A 588 66.18 23.25 20.08
CA LEU A 588 67.52 22.78 19.70
C LEU A 588 68.22 23.77 18.75
N ILE A 589 67.49 24.36 17.81
CA ILE A 589 68.02 25.39 16.90
C ILE A 589 68.39 26.67 17.68
N ALA A 590 67.56 27.09 18.62
CA ALA A 590 67.83 28.25 19.48
C ALA A 590 69.02 28.02 20.43
N ALA A 591 69.28 26.78 20.85
CA ALA A 591 70.45 26.42 21.66
C ALA A 591 71.76 26.39 20.86
N SER A 592 71.69 26.12 19.54
CA SER A 592 72.84 26.12 18.63
C SER A 592 73.30 27.53 18.21
N SER A 593 72.42 28.53 18.34
CA SER A 593 72.69 29.92 17.95
C SER A 593 73.00 30.80 19.18
N ARG A 594 74.14 30.53 19.84
CA ARG A 594 74.74 31.46 20.82
C ARG A 594 76.13 31.93 20.35
N PRO A 595 76.40 33.24 20.23
CA PRO A 595 77.74 33.74 19.98
C PRO A 595 78.64 33.61 21.22
N THR A 596 79.90 33.25 20.99
CA THR A 596 81.01 33.29 21.95
C THR A 596 81.22 34.71 22.52
N PRO A 597 81.39 34.89 23.84
CA PRO A 597 81.77 36.17 24.40
C PRO A 597 83.30 36.34 24.49
N PRO A 598 83.85 37.55 24.29
CA PRO A 598 85.24 37.87 24.59
C PRO A 598 85.42 38.31 26.06
N ALA A 599 86.56 37.97 26.66
CA ALA A 599 87.08 38.58 27.90
C ALA A 599 87.79 39.93 27.58
N PRO A 600 88.26 40.76 28.54
CA PRO A 600 88.22 40.65 30.02
C PRO A 600 87.83 41.97 30.78
N SER A 601 87.52 41.90 32.08
CA SER A 601 88.11 42.71 33.19
C SER A 601 87.20 42.87 34.43
N ALA A 602 87.82 42.56 35.58
CA ALA A 602 87.69 43.01 36.98
C ALA A 602 86.33 43.36 37.64
N ASP A 603 86.19 42.73 38.82
CA ASP A 603 85.49 43.14 40.05
C ASP A 603 83.96 42.98 40.19
N GLY A 604 83.58 42.21 41.22
CA GLY A 604 82.29 42.35 41.93
C GLY A 604 81.57 41.04 42.25
N GLN A 605 81.54 40.68 43.54
CA GLN A 605 80.74 39.64 44.23
C GLN A 605 79.25 39.54 43.76
N PHE A 606 78.47 38.48 43.93
CA PHE A 606 78.44 37.52 45.04
C PHE A 606 77.62 36.24 44.70
N LEU A 607 78.00 35.10 45.29
CA LEU A 607 77.21 33.86 45.48
C LEU A 607 76.69 33.04 44.27
N VAL A 608 76.33 31.80 44.62
CA VAL A 608 75.66 30.70 43.92
C VAL A 608 74.90 29.95 45.02
N LEU A 609 73.65 29.54 44.83
CA LEU A 609 73.06 28.43 45.60
C LEU A 609 72.17 27.54 44.72
N SER A 610 72.36 26.23 44.96
CA SER A 610 72.01 25.07 44.15
C SER A 610 70.56 24.59 44.31
N LYS A 611 70.15 23.75 43.35
CA LYS A 611 68.95 22.89 43.35
C LYS A 611 68.91 21.93 44.55
N SER A 612 67.70 21.55 44.96
CA SER A 612 67.42 20.27 45.63
C SER A 612 66.10 19.66 45.11
N GLN A 613 66.18 18.41 44.65
CA GLN A 613 65.10 17.43 44.52
C GLN A 613 65.06 16.58 45.80
N SER A 614 63.87 16.13 46.21
CA SER A 614 63.57 14.85 46.91
C SER A 614 62.11 14.93 47.42
N GLU A 615 61.30 13.89 47.56
CA GLU A 615 61.33 12.45 47.27
C GLU A 615 59.88 11.96 47.43
N ASP A 616 59.55 10.86 46.74
CA ASP A 616 58.34 10.06 46.94
C ASP A 616 58.26 9.45 48.35
N SER A 617 57.04 9.19 48.82
CA SER A 617 56.75 7.94 49.55
C SER A 617 55.24 7.63 49.56
N GLU A 618 54.99 6.44 49.04
CA GLU A 618 53.77 5.66 48.92
C GLU A 618 53.41 4.98 50.26
N ALA A 619 52.11 4.84 50.56
CA ALA A 619 51.53 3.65 51.21
C ALA A 619 49.99 3.80 51.30
N GLY A 620 49.27 2.91 50.62
CA GLY A 620 47.84 2.71 50.81
C GLY A 620 47.50 1.85 52.03
N VAL A 621 46.20 1.74 52.35
CA VAL A 621 45.42 0.49 52.41
C VAL A 621 44.00 0.82 52.90
N GLU A 622 43.04 0.45 52.05
CA GLU A 622 41.66 -0.04 52.21
C GLU A 622 40.84 0.19 53.50
N GLY A 623 39.54 0.44 53.32
CA GLY A 623 38.51 -0.25 54.12
C GLY A 623 37.15 0.43 54.35
N ARG A 624 36.20 0.16 53.42
CA ARG A 624 34.75 -0.08 53.62
C ARG A 624 33.71 1.07 53.73
N GLU A 625 32.94 1.17 52.65
CA GLU A 625 31.48 0.93 52.52
C GLU A 625 30.46 1.53 53.50
N LYS A 626 29.61 2.42 52.97
CA LYS A 626 28.14 2.28 52.71
C LYS A 626 27.64 3.71 52.38
N GLY A 627 26.93 4.01 51.30
CA GLY A 627 25.88 3.26 50.62
C GLY A 627 24.53 3.92 50.94
N GLU A 628 23.75 4.23 49.89
CA GLU A 628 22.37 4.75 49.85
C GLU A 628 22.18 6.27 49.82
N SER A 629 21.29 6.87 49.03
CA SER A 629 20.64 6.60 47.73
C SER A 629 19.69 7.77 47.49
N GLU A 630 19.36 7.99 46.22
CA GLU A 630 18.50 9.03 45.65
C GLU A 630 17.11 9.20 46.29
N ALA A 631 16.57 10.41 46.12
CA ALA A 631 15.23 10.65 45.60
C ALA A 631 15.28 11.87 44.66
#